data_AF-A0A329RJP7-F1
#
_entry.id   AF-A0A329RJP7-F1
#
_cell.length_a   1.000
_cell.length_b   1.000
_cell.length_c   1.000
_cell.angle_alpha   90.00
_cell.angle_beta   90.00
_cell.angle_gamma   90.00
#
_symmetry.space_group_name_H-M   'P 1'
#
loop_
_entity.id
_entity.type
_entity.pdbx_description
1 polymer ?
#
loop_
_entity_poly.entity_id
_entity_poly.type
_entity_poly.pdbx_seq_one_letter_code
_entity_poly.pdbx_strand_id
1 'polypeptide(L)'
;MEGILEESYQDLGSVQALVIKLRSLNQAAKLRLKMSLRPVIRQEIRWSSTFMMLDRNLKLLEFVKDDADVEDALPTRAENRRLKALHAELTNVESVTKAL
;
A
#
# COMPACT_ATOMS: atom_id res chain seq x y z
N MET A 1 -6.48 -5.41 16.96
CA MET A 1 -5.98 -4.71 15.76
C MET A 1 -4.49 -4.95 15.56
N GLU A 2 -3.68 -4.86 16.62
CA GLU A 2 -2.24 -5.18 16.55
C GLU A 2 -1.94 -6.60 16.06
N GLY A 3 -2.65 -7.63 16.55
CA GLY A 3 -2.45 -9.01 16.08
C GLY A 3 -2.69 -9.24 14.58
N ILE A 4 -3.69 -8.59 13.97
CA ILE A 4 -3.97 -8.69 12.53
C ILE A 4 -2.84 -8.05 11.70
N LEU A 5 -2.27 -6.94 12.20
CA LEU A 5 -1.17 -6.25 11.55
C LEU A 5 0.16 -7.01 11.70
N GLU A 6 0.34 -7.71 12.82
CA GLU A 6 1.52 -8.53 13.11
C GLU A 6 1.60 -9.74 12.16
N GLU A 7 0.47 -10.43 11.93
CA GLU A 7 0.38 -11.53 10.96
C GLU A 7 0.69 -11.09 9.52
N SER A 8 0.38 -9.83 9.20
CA SER A 8 0.57 -9.24 7.86
C SER A 8 1.87 -8.46 7.71
N TYR A 9 2.76 -8.47 8.71
CA TYR A 9 3.92 -7.58 8.77
C TYR A 9 4.86 -7.74 7.57
N GLN A 10 5.06 -8.97 7.11
CA GLN A 10 5.90 -9.27 5.95
C GLN A 10 5.30 -8.69 4.66
N ASP A 11 4.02 -8.95 4.40
CA ASP A 11 3.32 -8.43 3.21
C ASP A 11 3.28 -6.88 3.22
N LEU A 12 3.06 -6.29 4.41
CA LEU A 12 3.13 -4.83 4.61
C LEU A 12 4.54 -4.30 4.34
N GLY A 13 5.58 -5.07 4.66
CA GLY A 13 6.97 -4.77 4.33
C GLY A 13 7.21 -4.69 2.82
N SER A 14 6.68 -5.64 2.05
CA SER A 14 6.75 -5.63 0.58
C SER A 14 6.08 -4.37 0.00
N VAL A 15 4.90 -3.98 0.53
CA VAL A 15 4.23 -2.73 0.11
C VAL A 15 5.07 -1.49 0.47
N GLN A 16 5.66 -1.46 1.66
CA GLN A 16 6.49 -0.34 2.09
C GLN A 16 7.73 -0.18 1.19
N ALA A 17 8.36 -1.29 0.78
CA ALA A 17 9.48 -1.27 -0.16
C ALA A 17 9.06 -0.69 -1.53
N LEU A 18 7.91 -1.11 -2.06
CA LEU A 18 7.33 -0.56 -3.29
C LEU A 18 7.08 0.95 -3.17
N VAL A 19 6.44 1.39 -2.08
CA VAL A 19 6.17 2.80 -1.83
C VAL A 19 7.46 3.63 -1.78
N ILE A 20 8.50 3.12 -1.13
CA ILE A 20 9.82 3.77 -1.09
C ILE A 20 10.40 3.89 -2.51
N LYS A 21 10.33 2.83 -3.30
CA LYS A 21 10.80 2.84 -4.70
C LYS A 21 10.05 3.85 -5.57
N LEU A 22 8.73 3.93 -5.43
CA LEU A 22 7.88 4.89 -6.13
C LEU A 22 8.14 6.35 -5.73
N ARG A 23 8.74 6.59 -4.56
CA ARG A 23 9.16 7.93 -4.10
C ARG A 23 10.55 8.34 -4.60
N SER A 24 11.30 7.44 -5.23
CA SER A 24 12.57 7.80 -5.88
C SER A 24 12.35 8.87 -6.95
N LEU A 25 13.36 9.72 -7.20
CA LEU A 25 13.22 10.90 -8.05
C LEU A 25 12.61 10.58 -9.42
N ASN A 26 13.14 9.55 -10.08
CA ASN A 26 12.73 9.15 -11.43
C ASN A 26 11.29 8.60 -11.43
N GLN A 27 10.97 7.71 -10.48
CA GLN A 27 9.63 7.11 -10.41
C GLN A 27 8.58 8.13 -9.98
N ALA A 28 8.91 9.02 -9.04
CA ALA A 28 8.04 10.12 -8.65
C ALA A 28 7.77 11.10 -9.81
N ALA A 29 8.77 11.37 -10.66
CA ALA A 29 8.58 12.19 -11.86
C ALA A 29 7.63 11.50 -12.86
N LYS A 30 7.86 10.21 -13.16
CA LYS A 30 6.98 9.40 -14.02
C LYS A 30 5.55 9.34 -13.48
N LEU A 31 5.41 9.13 -12.17
CA LEU A 31 4.12 9.03 -11.51
C LEU A 31 3.35 10.35 -11.60
N ARG A 32 4.03 11.50 -11.42
CA ARG A 32 3.41 12.84 -11.57
C ARG A 32 2.89 13.12 -12.97
N LEU A 33 3.51 12.54 -14.00
CA LEU A 33 3.03 12.67 -15.39
C LEU A 33 1.76 11.84 -15.62
N LYS A 34 1.65 10.68 -14.98
CA LYS A 34 0.49 9.79 -15.11
C LYS A 34 -0.68 10.17 -14.18
N MET A 35 -0.39 10.73 -13.00
CA MET A 35 -1.40 11.02 -11.98
C MET A 35 -0.95 12.02 -10.91
N SER A 36 -1.91 12.62 -10.20
CA SER A 36 -1.67 13.52 -9.06
C SER A 36 -1.44 12.80 -7.72
N LEU A 37 -1.64 11.47 -7.67
CA LEU A 37 -1.56 10.69 -6.45
C LEU A 37 -0.10 10.48 -5.99
N ARG A 38 0.16 10.69 -4.70
CA ARG A 38 1.49 10.46 -4.10
C ARG A 38 1.48 9.19 -3.24
N PRO A 39 2.58 8.39 -3.26
CA PRO A 39 2.72 7.25 -2.35
C PRO A 39 2.70 7.71 -0.88
N VAL A 40 2.11 6.89 -0.01
CA VAL A 40 1.97 7.13 1.44
C VAL A 40 2.78 6.10 2.19
N ILE A 41 3.63 6.54 3.13
CA ILE A 41 4.40 5.65 4.02
C ILE A 41 3.61 5.39 5.28
N ARG A 42 3.57 4.13 5.74
CA ARG A 42 2.98 3.78 7.04
C ARG A 42 3.84 4.25 8.21
N GLN A 43 3.20 4.56 9.33
CA GLN A 43 3.80 4.64 10.66
C GLN A 43 3.50 3.33 11.40
N GLU A 44 4.53 2.68 11.93
CA GLU A 44 4.39 1.32 12.50
C GLU A 44 3.40 1.25 13.67
N ILE A 45 3.26 2.33 14.44
CA ILE A 45 2.41 2.38 15.65
C ILE A 45 0.95 2.74 15.33
N ARG A 46 0.63 3.21 14.11
CA ARG A 46 -0.72 3.68 13.76
C ARG A 46 -1.34 2.86 12.65
N TRP A 47 -2.32 2.03 13.01
CA TRP A 47 -3.12 1.24 12.07
C TRP A 47 -3.75 2.08 10.95
N SER A 48 -4.21 3.30 11.25
CA SER A 48 -4.83 4.19 10.26
C SER A 48 -3.86 4.61 9.16
N SER A 49 -2.57 4.71 9.48
CA SER A 49 -1.53 4.98 8.47
C SER A 49 -1.27 3.75 7.58
N THR A 50 -1.36 2.54 8.13
CA THR A 50 -1.30 1.29 7.37
C THR A 50 -2.50 1.20 6.42
N PHE A 51 -3.70 1.53 6.89
CA PHE A 51 -4.89 1.61 6.05
C PHE A 51 -4.71 2.60 4.90
N MET A 52 -4.27 3.84 5.18
CA MET A 52 -4.02 4.85 4.14
C MET A 52 -2.95 4.42 3.13
N MET A 53 -1.88 3.75 3.59
CA MET A 53 -0.85 3.20 2.71
C MET A 53 -1.44 2.13 1.77
N LEU A 54 -2.19 1.18 2.30
CA LEU A 54 -2.79 0.10 1.51
C LEU A 54 -3.82 0.63 0.50
N ASP A 55 -4.72 1.50 0.95
CA ASP A 55 -5.70 2.14 0.06
C ASP A 55 -5.02 2.89 -1.09
N ARG A 56 -3.96 3.65 -0.78
CA ARG A 56 -3.17 4.34 -1.80
C ARG A 56 -2.47 3.35 -2.72
N ASN A 57 -1.82 2.34 -2.17
CA ASN A 57 -1.02 1.39 -2.95
C ASN A 57 -1.88 0.58 -3.92
N LEU A 58 -3.06 0.12 -3.49
CA LEU A 58 -3.98 -0.61 -4.37
C LEU A 58 -4.40 0.24 -5.58
N LYS A 59 -4.61 1.55 -5.40
CA LYS A 59 -4.87 2.48 -6.50
C LYS A 59 -3.64 2.68 -7.39
N LEU A 60 -2.44 2.75 -6.81
CA LEU A 60 -1.20 2.92 -7.57
C LEU A 60 -0.85 1.70 -8.42
N LEU A 61 -1.10 0.48 -7.91
CA LEU A 61 -0.79 -0.78 -8.58
C LEU A 61 -1.40 -0.88 -9.98
N GLU A 62 -2.59 -0.33 -10.20
CA GLU A 62 -3.23 -0.33 -11.53
C GLU A 62 -2.43 0.41 -12.60
N PHE A 63 -1.59 1.37 -12.20
CA PHE A 63 -0.81 2.23 -13.11
C PHE A 63 0.65 1.80 -13.26
N VAL A 64 1.17 1.05 -12.27
CA VAL A 64 2.58 0.68 -12.19
C VAL A 64 2.83 -0.82 -12.44
N LYS A 65 1.77 -1.63 -12.53
CA LYS A 65 1.87 -3.08 -12.82
C LYS A 65 2.62 -3.42 -14.11
N ASP A 66 2.60 -2.52 -15.09
CA ASP A 66 3.24 -2.71 -16.41
C ASP A 66 4.56 -1.92 -16.52
N ASP A 67 5.04 -1.31 -15.42
CA ASP A 67 6.27 -0.52 -15.40
C ASP A 67 7.46 -1.41 -14.99
N ALA A 68 8.28 -1.77 -15.97
CA ALA A 68 9.43 -2.65 -15.80
C ALA A 68 10.44 -2.13 -14.76
N ASP A 69 10.48 -0.82 -14.51
CA ASP A 69 11.41 -0.26 -13.52
C ASP A 69 11.02 -0.59 -12.07
N VAL A 70 9.79 -1.03 -11.82
CA VAL A 70 9.27 -1.32 -10.46
C VAL A 70 8.79 -2.76 -10.29
N GLU A 71 8.91 -3.59 -11.33
CA GLU A 71 8.44 -4.98 -11.35
C GLU A 71 9.04 -5.83 -10.22
N ASP A 72 10.34 -5.69 -9.97
CA ASP A 72 11.09 -6.30 -8.86
C ASP A 72 10.60 -5.90 -7.46
N ALA A 73 9.89 -4.78 -7.35
CA ALA A 73 9.33 -4.30 -6.10
C ALA A 73 7.82 -4.58 -5.97
N LEU A 74 7.18 -5.15 -7.00
CA LEU A 74 5.77 -5.47 -6.95
C LEU A 74 5.53 -6.66 -6.01
N PRO A 75 4.54 -6.58 -5.10
CA PRO A 75 4.13 -7.75 -4.33
C PRO A 75 3.64 -8.85 -5.28
N THR A 76 4.00 -10.08 -4.96
CA THR A 76 3.57 -11.29 -5.66
C THR A 76 2.04 -11.39 -5.70
N ARG A 77 1.52 -12.25 -6.59
CA ARG A 77 0.07 -12.49 -6.67
C ARG A 77 -0.53 -12.99 -5.35
N ALA A 78 0.22 -13.78 -4.58
CA ALA A 78 -0.22 -14.30 -3.29
C ALA A 78 -0.25 -13.19 -2.23
N GLU A 79 0.81 -12.39 -2.12
CA GLU A 79 0.85 -11.22 -1.23
C GLU A 79 -0.27 -10.23 -1.55
N ASN A 80 -0.48 -9.90 -2.83
CA ASN A 80 -1.56 -9.02 -3.27
C ASN A 80 -2.96 -9.53 -2.87
N ARG A 81 -3.19 -10.85 -2.85
CA ARG A 81 -4.46 -11.41 -2.37
C ARG A 81 -4.64 -11.19 -0.87
N ARG A 82 -3.61 -11.46 -0.08
CA ARG A 82 -3.63 -11.25 1.38
C ARG A 82 -3.78 -9.77 1.75
N LEU A 83 -3.06 -8.89 1.05
CA LEU A 83 -3.14 -7.44 1.21
C LEU A 83 -4.55 -6.89 0.89
N LYS A 84 -5.24 -7.44 -0.11
CA LYS A 84 -6.63 -7.07 -0.42
C LYS A 84 -7.61 -7.53 0.64
N ALA A 85 -7.42 -8.72 1.19
CA ALA A 85 -8.23 -9.21 2.32
C ALA A 85 -8.03 -8.31 3.56
N LEU A 86 -6.78 -8.00 3.89
CA LEU A 86 -6.43 -7.07 4.98
C LEU A 86 -7.04 -5.68 4.77
N HIS A 87 -6.96 -5.13 3.56
CA HIS A 87 -7.57 -3.84 3.25
C HIS A 87 -9.08 -3.85 3.48
N ALA A 88 -9.78 -4.92 3.08
CA ALA A 88 -11.22 -5.07 3.31
C ALA A 88 -11.57 -5.13 4.81
N GLU A 89 -10.79 -5.84 5.61
CA GLU A 89 -10.96 -5.87 7.07
C GLU A 89 -10.74 -4.48 7.69
N LEU A 90 -9.69 -3.78 7.28
CA LEU A 90 -9.40 -2.42 7.76
C LEU A 90 -10.45 -1.40 7.31
N THR A 91 -11.04 -1.55 6.13
CA THR A 91 -12.17 -0.71 5.69
C THR A 91 -13.37 -0.86 6.62
N ASN A 92 -13.67 -2.09 7.08
CA ASN A 92 -14.77 -2.31 8.02
C ASN A 92 -14.50 -1.58 9.35
N VAL A 93 -13.29 -1.74 9.90
CA VAL A 93 -12.86 -1.05 11.12
C VAL A 93 -12.94 0.47 10.98
N GLU A 94 -12.45 1.02 9.85
CA GLU A 94 -12.50 2.45 9.54
C GLU A 94 -13.95 2.96 9.44
N SER A 95 -14.84 2.18 8.82
CA SER A 95 -16.26 2.52 8.72
C SER A 95 -16.94 2.58 10.09
N VAL A 96 -16.68 1.60 10.96
CA VAL A 96 -17.21 1.61 12.34
C VAL A 96 -16.64 2.79 13.12
N THR A 97 -15.34 3.04 13.02
CA THR A 97 -14.67 4.14 13.73
C THR A 97 -15.24 5.51 13.32
N LYS A 98 -15.59 5.69 12.05
CA LYS A 98 -16.19 6.94 11.54
C LYS A 98 -17.67 7.11 11.88
N ALA A 99 -18.35 6.02 12.21
CA ALA A 99 -19.77 6.03 12.57
C ALA A 99 -20.01 6.29 14.07
N LEU A 100 -18.95 6.22 14.89
CA LEU A 100 -18.95 6.54 16.32
C LEU A 100 -18.67 8.04 16.54
#